data_AF-A0A2E4CBM4-F1
#
_entry.id   AF-A0A2E4CBM4-F1
#
_cell.length_a   1.000
_cell.length_b   1.000
_cell.length_c   1.000
_cell.angle_alpha   90.00
_cell.angle_beta   90.00
_cell.angle_gamma   90.00
#
_symmetry.space_group_name_H-M   'P 1'
#
loop_
_entity.id
_entity.type
_entity.pdbx_description
1 polymer ?
#
loop_
_entity_poly.entity_id
_entity_poly.type
_entity_poly.pdbx_seq_one_letter_code
_entity_poly.pdbx_strand_id
1 'polypeptide(L)'
;MTDNDSVENGELEVDSPSESKPNWRRELEGRATEAEAKLAQYERRDAFRSAGLNPDDAKVSYFVKGYEGELTPEAIAAEATAAGFLGDTSSSTPEAPPRYDAELMAEKRIALAGEGGDPVSNPDLDAKIKATNSPEELKALMESEGFLWNATT
;
A
#
# COMPACT_ATOMS: atom_id res chain seq x y z
N MET A 1 -95.06 -31.81 -16.67
CA MET A 1 -94.36 -30.95 -17.64
C MET A 1 -93.11 -30.44 -16.96
N THR A 2 -91.97 -30.66 -17.61
CA THR A 2 -90.62 -30.26 -17.17
C THR A 2 -90.33 -28.92 -17.82
N ASP A 3 -90.30 -27.84 -17.06
CA ASP A 3 -89.80 -26.55 -17.55
C ASP A 3 -88.37 -26.38 -17.07
N ASN A 4 -87.48 -26.83 -17.97
CA ASN A 4 -86.04 -26.74 -17.89
C ASN A 4 -85.63 -25.30 -18.21
N ASP A 5 -85.22 -24.56 -17.17
CA ASP A 5 -84.62 -23.23 -17.29
C ASP A 5 -83.40 -23.33 -18.21
N SER A 6 -83.55 -22.83 -19.44
CA SER A 6 -82.50 -22.84 -20.45
C SER A 6 -81.44 -21.82 -20.08
N VAL A 7 -80.39 -22.29 -19.45
CA VAL A 7 -79.11 -21.58 -19.37
C VAL A 7 -78.50 -21.59 -20.77
N GLU A 8 -78.90 -20.62 -21.59
CA GLU A 8 -78.32 -20.41 -22.91
C GLU A 8 -76.86 -19.99 -22.77
N ASN A 9 -76.03 -20.84 -23.34
CA ASN A 9 -74.59 -20.80 -23.43
C ASN A 9 -74.11 -19.53 -24.14
N GLY A 10 -73.75 -18.51 -23.38
CA GLY A 10 -72.83 -17.47 -23.81
C GLY A 10 -71.42 -17.89 -23.48
N GLU A 11 -70.87 -18.78 -24.31
CA GLU A 11 -69.46 -19.16 -24.39
C GLU A 11 -68.55 -17.92 -24.46
N LEU A 12 -68.29 -17.32 -23.30
CA LEU A 12 -67.19 -16.39 -23.12
C LEU A 12 -65.94 -17.26 -23.07
N GLU A 13 -65.30 -17.38 -24.23
CA GLU A 13 -63.92 -17.81 -24.34
C GLU A 13 -63.13 -17.11 -23.23
N VAL A 14 -62.71 -17.89 -22.24
CA VAL A 14 -61.80 -17.44 -21.20
C VAL A 14 -60.43 -17.36 -21.86
N ASP A 15 -60.26 -16.35 -22.69
CA ASP A 15 -58.97 -15.93 -23.19
C ASP A 15 -58.18 -15.52 -21.96
N SER A 16 -57.23 -16.39 -21.58
CA SER A 16 -56.42 -16.20 -20.40
C SER A 16 -55.66 -14.88 -20.56
N PRO A 17 -55.90 -13.87 -19.70
CA PRO A 17 -55.11 -12.66 -19.78
C PRO A 17 -53.75 -13.02 -19.20
N SER A 18 -52.80 -13.41 -20.05
CA SER A 18 -51.40 -13.11 -19.79
C SER A 18 -51.24 -11.59 -19.92
N GLU A 19 -51.87 -10.84 -19.02
CA GLU A 19 -51.82 -9.39 -18.98
C GLU A 19 -50.44 -8.96 -18.53
N SER A 20 -49.54 -8.87 -19.52
CA SER A 20 -48.40 -7.97 -19.43
C SER A 20 -48.94 -6.60 -19.05
N LYS A 21 -48.66 -6.18 -17.80
CA LYS A 21 -49.05 -4.87 -17.27
C LYS A 21 -48.87 -3.78 -18.33
N PRO A 22 -49.80 -2.81 -18.44
CA PRO A 22 -49.72 -1.77 -19.46
C PRO A 22 -48.40 -0.99 -19.35
N ASN A 23 -47.74 -0.75 -20.49
CA ASN A 23 -46.36 -0.27 -20.57
C ASN A 23 -46.04 0.95 -19.67
N TRP A 24 -46.99 1.88 -19.50
CA TRP A 24 -46.83 3.07 -18.65
C TRP A 24 -46.64 2.76 -17.17
N ARG A 25 -47.24 1.66 -16.68
CA ARG A 25 -47.18 1.24 -15.28
C ARG A 25 -45.84 0.56 -14.98
N ARG A 26 -45.36 -0.26 -15.93
CA ARG A 26 -44.03 -0.85 -15.91
C ARG A 26 -42.92 0.21 -16.02
N GLU A 27 -43.15 1.26 -16.80
CA GLU A 27 -42.23 2.39 -16.94
C GLU A 27 -42.19 3.24 -15.66
N LEU A 28 -43.33 3.49 -15.00
CA LEU A 28 -43.38 4.14 -13.69
C LEU A 28 -42.70 3.32 -12.59
N GLU A 29 -42.95 2.01 -12.52
CA GLU A 29 -42.26 1.08 -11.61
C GLU A 29 -40.74 1.11 -11.87
N GLY A 30 -40.32 1.06 -13.14
CA GLY A 30 -38.91 1.17 -13.54
C GLY A 30 -38.27 2.49 -13.07
N ARG A 31 -38.94 3.62 -13.30
CA ARG A 31 -38.43 4.94 -12.85
C ARG A 31 -38.37 5.07 -11.33
N ALA A 32 -39.31 4.47 -10.60
CA ALA A 32 -39.26 4.43 -9.14
C ALA A 32 -38.05 3.62 -8.65
N THR A 33 -37.83 2.43 -9.20
CA THR A 33 -36.66 1.60 -8.85
C THR A 33 -35.34 2.26 -9.23
N GLU A 34 -35.26 2.96 -10.35
CA GLU A 34 -34.07 3.73 -10.73
C GLU A 34 -33.83 4.92 -9.80
N ALA A 35 -34.88 5.60 -9.35
CA ALA A 35 -34.78 6.71 -8.41
C ALA A 35 -34.29 6.23 -7.04
N GLU A 36 -34.84 5.12 -6.54
CA GLU A 36 -34.40 4.47 -5.30
C GLU A 36 -32.94 4.01 -5.39
N ALA A 37 -32.56 3.39 -6.51
CA ALA A 37 -31.17 2.97 -6.74
C ALA A 37 -30.19 4.16 -6.75
N LYS A 38 -30.61 5.29 -7.35
CA LYS A 38 -29.81 6.53 -7.34
C LYS A 38 -29.70 7.12 -5.94
N LEU A 39 -30.79 7.15 -5.18
CA LEU A 39 -30.78 7.63 -3.78
C LEU A 39 -29.82 6.80 -2.92
N ALA A 40 -29.91 5.48 -2.98
CA ALA A 40 -29.02 4.58 -2.26
C ALA A 40 -27.55 4.78 -2.66
N GLN A 41 -27.26 5.03 -3.95
CA GLN A 41 -25.91 5.37 -4.40
C GLN A 41 -25.43 6.71 -3.85
N TYR A 42 -26.30 7.72 -3.80
CA TYR A 42 -25.95 9.04 -3.25
C TYR A 42 -25.69 8.96 -1.76
N GLU A 43 -26.57 8.31 -0.99
CA GLU A 43 -26.39 8.09 0.45
C GLU A 43 -25.09 7.37 0.74
N ARG A 44 -24.79 6.31 -0.02
CA ARG A 44 -23.53 5.60 0.09
C ARG A 44 -22.34 6.53 -0.16
N ARG A 45 -22.37 7.28 -1.26
CA ARG A 45 -21.28 8.19 -1.64
C ARG A 45 -21.09 9.31 -0.61
N ASP A 46 -22.17 9.77 0.01
CA ASP A 46 -22.15 10.80 1.05
C ASP A 46 -21.59 10.27 2.37
N ALA A 47 -21.91 9.03 2.75
CA ALA A 47 -21.33 8.37 3.93
C ALA A 47 -19.81 8.21 3.80
N PHE A 48 -19.31 7.75 2.64
CA PHE A 48 -17.87 7.65 2.37
C PHE A 48 -17.18 9.02 2.39
N ARG A 49 -17.81 10.04 1.80
CA ARG A 49 -17.28 11.41 1.85
C ARG A 49 -17.24 11.97 3.27
N SER A 50 -18.28 11.71 4.06
CA SER A 50 -18.37 12.10 5.48
C SER A 50 -17.31 11.40 6.34
N ALA A 51 -16.90 10.19 5.95
CA ALA A 51 -15.78 9.46 6.55
C ALA A 51 -14.40 9.99 6.10
N GLY A 52 -14.33 11.06 5.32
CA GLY A 52 -13.08 11.68 4.86
C GLY A 52 -12.46 11.03 3.62
N LEU A 53 -13.16 10.11 2.97
CA LEU A 53 -12.69 9.44 1.75
C LEU A 53 -13.17 10.18 0.51
N ASN A 54 -12.31 10.30 -0.51
CA ASN A 54 -12.72 10.81 -1.80
C ASN A 54 -13.12 9.65 -2.73
N PRO A 55 -14.42 9.38 -2.98
CA PRO A 55 -14.87 8.26 -3.82
C PRO A 55 -14.49 8.41 -5.30
N ASP A 56 -14.05 9.59 -5.72
CA ASP A 56 -13.57 9.84 -7.08
C ASP A 56 -12.08 9.46 -7.25
N ASP A 57 -11.35 9.13 -6.17
CA ASP A 57 -10.00 8.56 -6.23
C ASP A 57 -10.08 7.08 -6.67
N ALA A 58 -9.23 6.66 -7.61
CA ALA A 58 -9.16 5.29 -8.11
C ALA A 58 -8.98 4.27 -6.97
N LYS A 59 -8.11 4.55 -5.98
CA LYS A 59 -7.87 3.63 -4.86
C LYS A 59 -9.11 3.47 -3.99
N VAL A 60 -9.72 4.59 -3.62
CA VAL A 60 -10.94 4.63 -2.81
C VAL A 60 -12.13 4.02 -3.57
N SER A 61 -12.19 4.15 -4.90
CA SER A 61 -13.25 3.57 -5.71
C SER A 61 -13.30 2.03 -5.61
N TYR A 62 -12.13 1.38 -5.45
CA TYR A 62 -12.06 -0.05 -5.21
C TYR A 62 -12.48 -0.41 -3.78
N PHE A 63 -12.13 0.42 -2.80
CA PHE A 63 -12.59 0.27 -1.42
C PHE A 63 -14.12 0.35 -1.32
N VAL A 64 -14.73 1.37 -1.91
CA VAL A 64 -16.20 1.55 -1.93
C VAL A 64 -16.91 0.36 -2.57
N LYS A 65 -16.31 -0.28 -3.58
CA LYS A 65 -16.88 -1.48 -4.24
C LYS A 65 -16.75 -2.75 -3.41
N GLY A 66 -15.68 -2.87 -2.62
CA GLY A 66 -15.41 -4.03 -1.76
C GLY A 66 -15.94 -3.90 -0.33
N TYR A 67 -16.47 -2.74 0.04
CA TYR A 67 -16.97 -2.48 1.39
C TYR A 67 -18.33 -3.14 1.61
N GLU A 68 -18.35 -4.17 2.45
CA GLU A 68 -19.56 -4.90 2.87
C GLU A 68 -20.03 -4.56 4.30
N GLY A 69 -19.34 -3.61 4.96
CA GLY A 69 -19.62 -3.20 6.34
C GLY A 69 -20.81 -2.26 6.48
N GLU A 70 -20.99 -1.72 7.69
CA GLU A 70 -22.05 -0.77 7.99
C GLU A 70 -21.85 0.56 7.27
N LEU A 71 -22.91 1.07 6.66
CA LEU A 71 -22.89 2.32 5.90
C LEU A 71 -22.91 3.58 6.79
N THR A 72 -22.19 3.53 7.91
CA THR A 72 -22.04 4.63 8.87
C THR A 72 -20.67 5.29 8.69
N PRO A 73 -20.58 6.63 8.79
CA PRO A 73 -19.31 7.34 8.61
C PRO A 73 -18.20 6.84 9.56
N GLU A 74 -18.57 6.45 10.78
CA GLU A 74 -17.63 5.94 11.80
C GLU A 74 -17.09 4.55 11.44
N ALA A 75 -17.95 3.60 11.03
CA ALA A 75 -17.51 2.26 10.63
C ALA A 75 -16.67 2.31 9.33
N ILE A 76 -17.06 3.17 8.39
CA ILE A 76 -16.30 3.39 7.15
C ILE A 76 -14.93 3.98 7.48
N ALA A 77 -14.84 4.98 8.35
CA ALA A 77 -13.58 5.61 8.72
C ALA A 77 -12.65 4.62 9.46
N ALA A 78 -13.20 3.78 10.34
CA ALA A 78 -12.44 2.75 11.05
C ALA A 78 -11.86 1.71 10.07
N GLU A 79 -12.68 1.18 9.17
CA GLU A 79 -12.23 0.21 8.17
C GLU A 79 -11.24 0.83 7.18
N ALA A 80 -11.49 2.06 6.75
CA ALA A 80 -10.60 2.79 5.85
C ALA A 80 -9.25 3.11 6.50
N THR A 81 -9.24 3.35 7.80
CA THR A 81 -8.01 3.51 8.58
C THR A 81 -7.28 2.17 8.69
N ALA A 82 -8.00 1.09 9.00
CA ALA A 82 -7.44 -0.26 9.08
C ALA A 82 -6.84 -0.73 7.74
N ALA A 83 -7.48 -0.37 6.63
CA ALA A 83 -7.03 -0.67 5.27
C ALA A 83 -5.99 0.35 4.73
N GLY A 84 -5.63 1.37 5.50
CA GLY A 84 -4.58 2.34 5.14
C GLY A 84 -4.99 3.40 4.11
N PHE A 85 -6.29 3.60 3.86
CA PHE A 85 -6.79 4.68 3.01
C PHE A 85 -6.80 6.05 3.72
N LEU A 86 -7.03 6.03 5.04
CA LEU A 86 -6.97 7.22 5.92
C LEU A 86 -5.64 7.34 6.68
N GLY A 87 -4.69 6.46 6.38
CA GLY A 87 -3.31 6.60 6.83
C GLY A 87 -2.70 7.82 6.16
N ASP A 88 -2.28 8.77 6.98
CA ASP A 88 -1.43 9.92 6.71
C ASP A 88 -1.05 10.08 5.23
N THR A 89 -1.43 11.20 4.61
CA THR A 89 -1.12 11.58 3.22
C THR A 89 0.40 11.64 2.90
N SER A 90 1.24 11.14 3.80
CA SER A 90 2.67 10.86 3.68
C SER A 90 3.01 9.46 3.12
N SER A 91 2.09 8.51 2.98
CA SER A 91 2.46 7.10 2.68
C SER A 91 2.12 6.60 1.26
N SER A 92 2.20 7.46 0.24
CA SER A 92 2.26 7.03 -1.17
C SER A 92 3.70 6.94 -1.68
N THR A 93 4.54 6.17 -1.01
CA THR A 93 5.80 5.62 -1.53
C THR A 93 6.06 4.38 -0.66
N PRO A 94 6.47 3.22 -1.21
CA PRO A 94 7.13 2.23 -0.35
C PRO A 94 8.31 2.97 0.24
N GLU A 95 8.20 3.37 1.51
CA GLU A 95 9.20 4.13 2.23
C GLU A 95 10.47 3.28 2.23
N ALA A 96 11.28 3.48 1.19
CA ALA A 96 12.70 3.26 1.29
C ALA A 96 13.09 3.97 2.58
N PRO A 97 13.78 3.29 3.51
CA PRO A 97 14.15 3.89 4.79
C PRO A 97 14.72 5.28 4.48
N PRO A 98 14.33 6.32 5.24
CA PRO A 98 14.72 7.70 4.95
C PRO A 98 16.19 7.68 4.58
N ARG A 99 16.51 8.02 3.32
CA ARG A 99 17.88 7.84 2.78
C ARG A 99 18.92 8.47 3.71
N TYR A 100 18.51 9.52 4.42
CA TYR A 100 19.23 10.15 5.51
C TYR A 100 19.67 9.18 6.63
N ASP A 101 18.77 8.35 7.16
CA ASP A 101 19.12 7.39 8.23
C ASP A 101 19.97 6.24 7.69
N ALA A 102 19.72 5.81 6.46
CA ALA A 102 20.50 4.77 5.80
C ALA A 102 21.94 5.25 5.50
N GLU A 103 22.10 6.49 5.04
CA GLU A 103 23.39 7.14 4.80
C GLU A 103 24.13 7.39 6.11
N LEU A 104 23.45 7.89 7.15
CA LEU A 104 24.05 8.13 8.46
C LEU A 104 24.51 6.81 9.13
N MET A 105 23.74 5.72 8.97
CA MET A 105 24.19 4.39 9.40
C MET A 105 25.32 3.83 8.54
N ALA A 106 25.39 4.16 7.26
CA ALA A 106 26.50 3.76 6.40
C ALA A 106 27.80 4.51 6.77
N GLU A 107 27.72 5.81 7.01
CA GLU A 107 28.85 6.62 7.49
C GLU A 107 29.38 6.13 8.84
N LYS A 108 28.47 5.84 9.80
CA LYS A 108 28.87 5.26 11.09
C LYS A 108 29.59 3.92 10.94
N ARG A 109 29.17 3.09 9.99
CA ARG A 109 29.84 1.80 9.68
C ARG A 109 31.23 2.00 9.08
N ILE A 110 31.39 2.98 8.18
CA ILE A 110 32.69 3.32 7.57
C ILE A 110 33.65 3.91 8.62
N ALA A 111 33.16 4.83 9.44
CA ALA A 111 33.96 5.45 10.51
C ALA A 111 34.47 4.41 11.52
N LEU A 112 33.60 3.49 11.96
CA LEU A 112 33.96 2.42 12.89
C LEU A 112 34.96 1.42 12.27
N ALA A 113 34.82 1.12 10.98
CA ALA A 113 35.75 0.23 10.28
C ALA A 113 37.13 0.87 10.08
N GLY A 114 37.20 2.19 9.94
CA GLY A 114 38.47 2.93 9.82
C GLY A 114 39.23 3.09 11.14
N GLU A 115 38.53 3.08 12.28
CA GLU A 115 39.15 3.24 13.60
C GLU A 115 39.93 2.00 14.07
N GLY A 116 39.64 0.82 13.51
CA GLY A 116 40.35 -0.43 13.82
C GLY A 116 41.59 -0.72 12.96
N GLY A 117 41.92 0.15 12.01
CA GLY A 117 43.09 0.01 11.15
C GLY A 117 44.37 0.50 11.81
N ASP A 118 44.76 -0.08 12.94
CA ASP A 118 46.09 0.14 13.51
C ASP A 118 47.13 -0.37 12.48
N PRO A 119 48.16 0.40 12.09
CA PRO A 119 49.22 -0.11 11.25
C PRO A 119 49.69 -1.46 11.81
N VAL A 120 49.67 -2.49 10.96
CA VAL A 120 50.15 -3.82 11.32
C VAL A 120 51.63 -3.69 11.66
N SER A 121 51.91 -3.48 12.94
CA SER A 121 53.25 -3.50 13.48
C SER A 121 53.64 -4.97 13.48
N ASN A 122 54.48 -5.36 12.53
CA ASN A 122 54.98 -6.72 12.47
C ASN A 122 55.78 -6.97 13.77
N PRO A 123 55.32 -7.82 14.70
CA PRO A 123 55.99 -8.01 15.98
C PRO A 123 57.42 -8.55 15.82
N ASP A 124 57.73 -9.13 14.66
CA ASP A 124 59.07 -9.58 14.28
C ASP A 124 60.00 -8.41 13.92
N LEU A 125 59.45 -7.32 13.36
CA LEU A 125 60.22 -6.12 13.01
C LEU A 125 60.76 -5.42 14.27
N ASP A 126 59.91 -5.24 15.29
CA ASP A 126 60.31 -4.60 16.55
C ASP A 126 61.40 -5.40 17.28
N ALA A 127 61.34 -6.73 17.21
CA ALA A 127 62.36 -7.60 17.78
C ALA A 127 63.69 -7.48 17.01
N LYS A 128 63.64 -7.44 15.67
CA LYS A 128 64.83 -7.24 14.83
C LYS A 128 65.45 -5.86 15.02
N ILE A 129 64.65 -4.80 15.13
CA ILE A 129 65.12 -3.43 15.41
C ILE A 129 65.91 -3.39 16.72
N LYS A 130 65.39 -4.01 17.79
CA LYS A 130 66.07 -4.09 19.09
C LYS A 130 67.33 -4.96 19.07
N ALA A 131 67.44 -5.92 18.14
CA ALA A 131 68.59 -6.80 17.99
C ALA A 131 69.73 -6.19 17.16
N THR A 132 69.46 -5.13 16.38
CA THR A 132 70.52 -4.41 15.64
C THR A 132 71.41 -3.61 16.59
N ASN A 133 72.73 -3.67 16.36
CA ASN A 133 73.72 -3.02 17.24
C ASN A 133 74.37 -1.80 16.59
N SER A 134 74.03 -1.50 15.34
CA SER A 134 74.60 -0.38 14.59
C SER A 134 73.53 0.36 13.77
N PRO A 135 73.72 1.67 13.54
CA PRO A 135 72.80 2.47 12.72
C PRO A 135 72.75 2.01 11.25
N GLU A 136 73.81 1.36 10.77
CA GLU A 136 73.91 0.82 9.41
C GLU A 136 73.08 -0.46 9.24
N GLU A 137 73.12 -1.35 10.23
CA GLU A 137 72.26 -2.56 10.26
C GLU A 137 70.78 -2.20 10.38
N LEU A 138 70.45 -1.20 11.21
CA LEU A 138 69.08 -0.71 11.34
C LEU A 138 68.56 -0.17 10.01
N LYS A 139 69.40 0.61 9.30
CA LYS A 139 69.05 1.15 7.97
C LYS A 139 68.81 0.03 6.96
N ALA A 140 69.68 -0.97 6.90
CA ALA A 140 69.55 -2.10 5.99
C ALA A 140 68.30 -2.96 6.30
N LEU A 141 68.00 -3.18 7.59
CA LEU A 141 66.78 -3.87 8.03
C LEU A 141 65.52 -3.11 7.57
N MET A 142 65.49 -1.79 7.77
CA MET A 142 64.35 -0.97 7.40
C MET A 142 64.18 -0.87 5.87
N GLU A 143 65.27 -0.79 5.11
CA GLU A 143 65.22 -0.87 3.63
C GLU A 143 64.69 -2.23 3.14
N SER A 144 65.04 -3.33 3.81
CA SER A 144 64.55 -4.68 3.49
C SER A 144 63.04 -4.86 3.72
N GLU A 145 62.49 -4.08 4.64
CA GLU A 145 61.07 -4.06 5.00
C GLU A 145 60.30 -2.98 4.21
N GLY A 146 60.96 -2.38 3.21
CA GLY A 146 60.36 -1.46 2.25
C GLY A 146 60.46 0.03 2.61
N PHE A 147 61.14 0.39 3.71
CA PHE A 147 61.36 1.78 4.09
C PHE A 147 62.58 2.35 3.35
N LEU A 148 62.33 3.06 2.26
CA LEU A 148 63.36 3.75 1.47
C LEU A 148 63.76 5.07 2.14
N TRP A 149 64.93 5.11 2.77
CA TRP A 149 65.47 6.31 3.42
C TRP A 149 65.97 7.39 2.45
N ASN A 150 66.04 7.07 1.15
CA ASN A 150 66.56 7.96 0.11
C ASN A 150 65.56 8.17 -1.02
N ALA A 151 64.27 8.34 -0.69
CA ALA A 151 63.29 8.89 -1.62
C ALA A 151 63.66 10.34 -1.92
N THR A 152 64.51 10.50 -2.93
CA THR A 152 64.87 11.79 -3.51
C THR A 152 63.62 12.32 -4.21
N THR A 153 63.25 13.56 -3.86
CA THR A 153 62.27 14.49 -4.48
C THR A 153 61.58 14.05 -5.77
#